data_AF-A0A2W6CZM6-F1
#
_entry.id   AF-A0A2W6CZM6-F1
#
_cell.length_a   1.000
_cell.length_b   1.000
_cell.length_c   1.000
_cell.angle_alpha   90.00
_cell.angle_beta   90.00
_cell.angle_gamma   90.00
#
_symmetry.space_group_name_H-M   'P 1'
#
loop_
_entity.id
_entity.type
_entity.pdbx_description
1 polymer ?
#
loop_
_entity_poly.entity_id
_entity_poly.type
_entity_poly.pdbx_seq_one_letter_code
_entity_poly.pdbx_strand_id
1 'polypeptide(L)'
;MTDNVQIEERLRRVLSLDAERGPRPSLTPAQFRKLAAGQDMPARRRGSLRWVGVAAAALAGTAIAVIGLGGHGTGAAFASWVSQPSAISATDIARLDAACGAQAPIIVDRRGHSAYAVYSDGSARTDCLATIPGLSPDKGLADTWLTYGSLRTVAITEPTRAHPLVVLSVKAPEGNSVKQAPVTWVSGRFAPAVARITISTSRGIVIPSVHDGIFAAWWPGSDSDTAVVRGYDSSGRLLSTVDELNCGGAQLAPRIQTPGHAPVGGCA
;
A
#
# COMPACT_ATOMS: atom_id res chain seq x y z
N MET A 1 17.80 14.07 28.06
CA MET A 1 19.18 13.87 27.55
C MET A 1 19.65 12.41 27.70
N THR A 2 18.71 11.45 27.89
CA THR A 2 18.98 10.05 28.28
C THR A 2 18.77 9.04 27.14
N ASP A 3 18.50 9.53 25.92
CA ASP A 3 18.04 8.69 24.80
C ASP A 3 19.19 8.14 23.94
N ASN A 4 20.26 8.91 23.75
CA ASN A 4 21.39 8.51 22.91
C ASN A 4 22.15 7.29 23.46
N VAL A 5 22.19 7.12 24.78
CA VAL A 5 22.87 5.98 25.43
C VAL A 5 22.13 4.66 25.16
N GLN A 6 20.80 4.67 25.17
CA GLN A 6 20.00 3.47 24.86
C GLN A 6 20.09 3.08 23.38
N ILE A 7 20.19 4.05 22.49
CA ILE A 7 20.36 3.80 21.04
C ILE A 7 21.72 3.15 20.77
N GLU A 8 22.80 3.64 21.39
CA GLU A 8 24.13 3.04 21.24
C GLU A 8 24.20 1.60 21.81
N GLU A 9 23.57 1.33 22.96
CA GLU A 9 23.53 -0.02 23.52
C GLU A 9 22.73 -1.00 22.63
N ARG A 10 21.62 -0.55 22.03
CA ARG A 10 20.86 -1.37 21.07
C ARG A 10 21.68 -1.68 19.82
N LEU A 11 22.39 -0.69 19.27
CA LEU A 11 23.26 -0.87 18.11
C LEU A 11 24.40 -1.85 18.39
N ARG A 12 25.07 -1.73 19.53
CA ARG A 12 26.11 -2.69 19.94
C ARG A 12 25.57 -4.12 20.07
N ARG A 13 24.36 -4.28 20.61
CA ARG A 13 23.73 -5.60 20.78
C ARG A 13 23.33 -6.25 19.45
N VAL A 14 22.90 -5.46 18.46
CA VAL A 14 22.60 -5.99 17.11
C VAL A 14 23.88 -6.41 16.38
N LEU A 15 24.94 -5.60 16.48
CA LEU A 15 26.22 -5.90 15.85
C LEU A 15 26.91 -7.11 16.48
N SER A 16 26.78 -7.33 17.80
CA SER A 16 27.31 -8.53 18.45
C SER A 16 26.57 -9.80 18.02
N LEU A 17 25.25 -9.73 17.83
CA LEU A 17 24.45 -10.88 17.36
C LEU A 17 24.77 -11.29 15.92
N ASP A 18 25.13 -10.34 15.06
CA ASP A 18 25.58 -10.66 13.69
C ASP A 18 27.02 -11.17 13.64
N ALA A 19 27.88 -10.79 14.60
CA ALA A 19 29.24 -11.35 14.71
C ALA A 19 29.24 -12.83 15.18
N GLU A 20 28.24 -13.25 15.95
CA GLU A 20 28.07 -14.65 16.38
C GLU A 20 27.42 -15.54 15.31
N ARG A 21 26.75 -14.94 14.32
CA ARG A 21 26.31 -15.68 13.13
C ARG A 21 27.52 -15.93 12.24
N GLY A 22 28.13 -17.11 12.45
CA GLY A 22 29.19 -17.62 11.59
C GLY A 22 28.85 -17.54 10.09
N PRO A 23 29.87 -17.64 9.22
CA PRO A 23 29.72 -17.43 7.78
C PRO A 23 28.56 -18.26 7.24
N ARG A 24 27.58 -17.59 6.61
CA ARG A 24 26.47 -18.29 5.93
C ARG A 24 27.09 -19.26 4.93
N PRO A 25 26.66 -20.54 4.90
CA PRO A 25 27.18 -21.49 3.95
C PRO A 25 26.94 -20.95 2.54
N SER A 26 28.02 -20.69 1.82
CA SER A 26 27.98 -20.28 0.43
C SER A 26 27.45 -21.47 -0.37
N LEU A 27 26.28 -21.32 -0.97
CA LEU A 27 25.76 -22.28 -1.93
C LEU A 27 26.74 -22.37 -3.09
N THR A 28 27.25 -23.58 -3.33
CA THR A 28 28.15 -23.83 -4.46
C THR A 28 27.42 -23.58 -5.79
N PRO A 29 28.13 -23.20 -6.87
CA PRO A 29 27.52 -23.03 -8.19
C PRO A 29 26.73 -24.28 -8.66
N ALA A 30 27.09 -25.47 -8.20
CA ALA A 30 26.38 -26.72 -8.48
C ALA A 30 25.02 -26.81 -7.76
N GLN A 31 24.90 -26.25 -6.54
CA GLN A 31 23.63 -26.20 -5.79
C GLN A 31 22.67 -25.15 -6.38
N PHE A 32 23.20 -24.02 -6.86
CA PHE A 32 22.41 -23.01 -7.59
C PHE A 32 21.82 -23.58 -8.89
N ARG A 33 22.62 -24.37 -9.63
CA ARG A 33 22.18 -24.98 -10.89
C ARG A 33 21.12 -26.07 -10.68
N LYS A 34 21.15 -26.79 -9.54
CA LYS A 34 20.10 -27.76 -9.17
C LYS A 34 18.77 -27.11 -8.76
N LEU A 35 18.81 -25.97 -8.08
CA LEU A 35 17.62 -25.19 -7.75
C LEU A 35 16.96 -24.56 -8.99
N ALA A 36 17.77 -24.08 -9.94
CA ALA A 36 17.27 -23.49 -11.18
C ALA A 36 16.74 -24.53 -12.20
N ALA A 37 17.18 -25.79 -12.11
CA ALA A 37 16.83 -26.83 -13.07
C ALA A 37 15.57 -27.65 -12.71
N GLY A 38 14.91 -27.36 -11.58
CA GLY A 38 13.69 -28.07 -11.17
C GLY A 38 13.85 -29.59 -11.08
N GLN A 39 15.05 -30.09 -10.78
CA GLN A 39 15.29 -31.54 -10.72
C GLN A 39 14.70 -32.12 -9.43
N ASP A 40 13.72 -32.99 -9.64
CA ASP A 40 12.89 -33.66 -8.66
C ASP A 40 13.66 -34.28 -7.48
N MET A 41 13.23 -33.93 -6.26
CA MET A 41 13.55 -34.74 -5.08
C MET A 41 12.82 -36.08 -5.17
N PRO A 42 13.43 -37.19 -4.69
CA PRO A 42 12.79 -38.50 -4.72
C PRO A 42 11.48 -38.51 -3.91
N ALA A 43 10.41 -38.87 -4.61
CA ALA A 43 9.04 -38.94 -4.12
C ALA A 43 8.90 -39.91 -2.93
N ARG A 44 8.59 -39.37 -1.75
CA ARG A 44 7.98 -40.15 -0.66
C ARG A 44 6.52 -40.42 -1.01
N ARG A 45 6.20 -41.67 -1.34
CA ARG A 45 4.83 -42.20 -1.40
C ARG A 45 4.09 -41.89 -0.09
N ARG A 46 3.05 -41.05 -0.16
CA ARG A 46 1.96 -41.00 0.83
C ARG A 46 0.63 -40.84 0.10
N GLY A 47 -0.24 -41.83 0.33
CA GLY A 47 -1.70 -41.80 0.36
C GLY A 47 -2.44 -40.93 -0.66
N SER A 48 -3.22 -41.60 -1.50
CA SER A 48 -4.31 -41.04 -2.30
C SER A 48 -5.26 -40.17 -1.47
N LEU A 49 -5.22 -38.85 -1.66
CA LEU A 49 -6.29 -37.95 -1.26
C LEU A 49 -7.23 -37.72 -2.45
N ARG A 50 -8.51 -37.99 -2.20
CA ARG A 50 -9.62 -37.80 -3.13
C ARG A 50 -9.78 -36.31 -3.43
N TRP A 51 -9.73 -35.95 -4.70
CA TRP A 51 -10.07 -34.63 -5.21
C TRP A 51 -11.56 -34.36 -4.98
N VAL A 52 -11.88 -33.36 -4.17
CA VAL A 52 -13.20 -32.72 -4.14
C VAL A 52 -13.08 -31.47 -4.99
N GLY A 53 -13.80 -31.46 -6.12
CA GLY A 53 -13.86 -30.33 -7.03
C GLY A 53 -14.45 -29.11 -6.33
N VAL A 54 -13.69 -28.01 -6.31
CA VAL A 54 -14.20 -26.70 -5.89
C VAL A 54 -14.59 -25.94 -7.15
N ALA A 55 -15.88 -25.68 -7.28
CA ALA A 55 -16.48 -24.91 -8.35
C ALA A 55 -15.89 -23.49 -8.38
N ALA A 56 -15.40 -23.07 -9.55
CA ALA A 56 -15.02 -21.70 -9.82
C ALA A 56 -16.28 -20.82 -9.85
N ALA A 57 -16.45 -19.97 -8.84
CA ALA A 57 -17.48 -18.94 -8.84
C ALA A 57 -17.08 -17.84 -9.82
N ALA A 58 -17.77 -17.77 -10.95
CA ALA A 58 -17.67 -16.66 -11.89
C ALA A 58 -18.19 -15.37 -11.22
N LEU A 59 -17.30 -14.44 -10.92
CA LEU A 59 -17.67 -13.08 -10.53
C LEU A 59 -18.24 -12.38 -11.76
N ALA A 60 -19.57 -12.35 -11.86
CA ALA A 60 -20.29 -11.51 -12.81
C ALA A 60 -19.96 -10.03 -12.50
N GLY A 61 -19.12 -9.44 -13.35
CA GLY A 61 -18.78 -8.02 -13.30
C GLY A 61 -20.01 -7.18 -13.63
N THR A 62 -20.60 -6.58 -12.61
CA THR A 62 -21.56 -5.48 -12.78
C THR A 62 -20.77 -4.24 -13.19
N ALA A 63 -20.89 -3.86 -14.46
CA ALA A 63 -20.38 -2.59 -14.94
C ALA A 63 -21.24 -1.47 -14.35
N ILE A 64 -20.79 -0.87 -13.25
CA ILE A 64 -21.37 0.37 -12.74
C ILE A 64 -20.94 1.48 -13.69
N ALA A 65 -21.89 2.04 -14.42
CA ALA A 65 -21.68 3.26 -15.20
C ALA A 65 -21.38 4.41 -14.22
N VAL A 66 -20.09 4.73 -14.05
CA VAL A 66 -19.67 5.90 -13.29
C VAL A 66 -19.99 7.13 -14.14
N ILE A 67 -21.09 7.81 -13.83
CA ILE A 67 -21.41 9.12 -14.39
C ILE A 67 -20.33 10.08 -13.90
N GLY A 68 -19.43 10.46 -14.81
CA GLY A 68 -18.34 11.39 -14.54
C GLY A 68 -18.89 12.78 -14.19
N LEU A 69 -18.94 13.11 -12.91
CA LEU A 69 -19.12 14.48 -12.47
C LEU A 69 -17.87 15.28 -12.85
N GLY A 70 -18.09 16.37 -13.58
CA GLY A 70 -17.09 17.16 -14.28
C GLY A 70 -15.93 17.61 -13.39
N GLY A 71 -14.72 17.42 -13.92
CA GLY A 71 -13.46 17.69 -13.27
C GLY A 71 -13.29 19.16 -12.88
N HIS A 72 -13.07 19.39 -11.59
CA HIS A 72 -12.45 20.61 -11.10
C HIS A 72 -10.95 20.32 -10.93
N GLY A 73 -10.17 20.66 -11.96
CA GLY A 73 -8.75 20.99 -11.82
C GLY A 73 -7.78 19.86 -11.44
N THR A 74 -7.93 18.64 -11.97
CA THR A 74 -6.74 17.79 -12.10
C THR A 74 -5.87 18.41 -13.20
N GLY A 75 -4.67 18.88 -12.87
CA GLY A 75 -3.75 19.40 -13.88
C GLY A 75 -3.52 18.37 -15.00
N ALA A 76 -3.02 18.79 -16.16
CA ALA A 76 -2.83 17.92 -17.33
C ALA A 76 -2.01 16.63 -17.04
N ALA A 77 -1.25 16.62 -15.95
CA ALA A 77 -0.51 15.49 -15.40
C ALA A 77 -1.38 14.31 -14.91
N PHE A 78 -2.68 14.50 -14.66
CA PHE A 78 -3.56 13.41 -14.17
C PHE A 78 -4.91 13.46 -14.87
N ALA A 79 -4.91 13.73 -16.17
CA ALA A 79 -6.13 13.80 -16.97
C ALA A 79 -6.80 12.42 -17.08
N SER A 80 -6.00 11.35 -17.03
CA SER A 80 -6.49 9.97 -17.07
C SER A 80 -7.01 9.43 -15.72
N TRP A 81 -6.88 10.19 -14.63
CA TRP A 81 -7.21 9.71 -13.29
C TRP A 81 -8.70 9.48 -13.09
N VAL A 82 -9.04 8.41 -12.35
CA VAL A 82 -10.41 8.04 -11.97
C VAL A 82 -10.50 7.64 -10.50
N SER A 83 -11.66 7.86 -9.88
CA SER A 83 -11.89 7.64 -8.44
C SER A 83 -12.08 6.17 -8.04
N GLN A 84 -12.23 5.27 -9.00
CA GLN A 84 -12.24 3.82 -8.78
C GLN A 84 -11.02 3.18 -9.48
N PRO A 85 -10.31 2.25 -8.82
CA PRO A 85 -9.18 1.57 -9.45
C PRO A 85 -9.65 0.69 -10.60
N SER A 86 -8.79 0.54 -11.59
CA SER A 86 -8.98 -0.34 -12.75
C SER A 86 -8.12 -1.59 -12.61
N ALA A 87 -8.51 -2.67 -13.28
CA ALA A 87 -7.65 -3.85 -13.39
C ALA A 87 -6.32 -3.47 -14.05
N ILE A 88 -5.25 -4.13 -13.59
CA ILE A 88 -3.90 -3.99 -14.14
C ILE A 88 -3.42 -5.33 -14.70
N SER A 89 -2.77 -5.30 -15.85
CA SER A 89 -2.24 -6.51 -16.48
C SER A 89 -0.96 -6.98 -15.78
N ALA A 90 -0.63 -8.27 -15.88
CA ALA A 90 0.64 -8.80 -15.35
C ALA A 90 1.86 -8.12 -16.00
N THR A 91 1.77 -7.76 -17.29
CA THR A 91 2.81 -7.02 -18.01
C THR A 91 3.02 -5.64 -17.43
N ASP A 92 1.95 -4.92 -17.08
CA ASP A 92 2.06 -3.59 -16.49
C ASP A 92 2.55 -3.65 -15.04
N ILE A 93 2.18 -4.69 -14.28
CA ILE A 93 2.77 -4.96 -12.96
C ILE A 93 4.28 -5.16 -13.10
N ALA A 94 4.76 -5.96 -14.06
CA ALA A 94 6.19 -6.17 -14.25
C ALA A 94 6.94 -4.88 -14.63
N ARG A 95 6.31 -4.00 -15.41
CA ARG A 95 6.87 -2.66 -15.73
C ARG A 95 6.90 -1.75 -14.51
N LEU A 96 5.85 -1.78 -13.69
CA LEU A 96 5.77 -1.04 -12.45
C LEU A 96 6.86 -1.52 -11.46
N ASP A 97 7.00 -2.82 -11.29
CA ASP A 97 8.04 -3.44 -10.45
C ASP A 97 9.45 -3.01 -10.87
N ALA A 98 9.74 -3.02 -12.17
CA ALA A 98 11.00 -2.52 -12.70
C ALA A 98 11.22 -1.03 -12.41
N ALA A 99 10.18 -0.20 -12.54
CA ALA A 99 10.24 1.24 -12.24
C ALA A 99 10.42 1.51 -10.73
N CYS A 100 9.81 0.70 -9.88
CA CYS A 100 9.87 0.80 -8.42
C CYS A 100 11.11 0.14 -7.80
N GLY A 101 11.92 -0.58 -8.59
CA GLY A 101 13.06 -1.35 -8.08
C GLY A 101 12.65 -2.43 -7.06
N ALA A 102 11.42 -2.92 -7.15
CA ALA A 102 10.81 -3.86 -6.20
C ALA A 102 10.12 -5.00 -6.96
N GLN A 103 9.67 -6.04 -6.25
CA GLN A 103 9.00 -7.19 -6.85
C GLN A 103 7.81 -7.62 -6.01
N ALA A 104 6.80 -8.19 -6.67
CA ALA A 104 5.65 -8.84 -6.04
C ALA A 104 4.88 -7.89 -5.10
N PRO A 105 4.21 -6.87 -5.65
CA PRO A 105 3.41 -5.96 -4.84
C PRO A 105 2.27 -6.73 -4.16
N ILE A 106 2.02 -6.42 -2.90
CA ILE A 106 0.88 -6.99 -2.15
C ILE A 106 -0.44 -6.32 -2.57
N ILE A 107 -0.37 -5.11 -3.12
CA ILE A 107 -1.52 -4.40 -3.67
C ILE A 107 -1.06 -3.45 -4.76
N VAL A 108 -1.90 -3.31 -5.80
CA VAL A 108 -1.69 -2.35 -6.89
C VAL A 108 -2.99 -1.62 -7.14
N ASP A 109 -2.94 -0.29 -7.04
CA ASP A 109 -4.05 0.63 -7.27
C ASP A 109 -3.76 1.44 -8.55
N ARG A 110 -4.28 0.95 -9.68
CA ARG A 110 -4.12 1.57 -11.00
C ARG A 110 -5.27 2.53 -11.30
N ARG A 111 -4.93 3.77 -11.64
CA ARG A 111 -5.89 4.79 -12.07
C ARG A 111 -5.33 5.51 -13.29
N GLY A 112 -6.00 5.35 -14.44
CA GLY A 112 -5.51 5.87 -15.71
C GLY A 112 -4.17 5.22 -16.11
N HIS A 113 -3.16 6.05 -16.33
CA HIS A 113 -1.82 5.63 -16.75
C HIS A 113 -0.80 5.53 -15.62
N SER A 114 -1.21 5.77 -14.37
CA SER A 114 -0.35 5.64 -13.19
C SER A 114 -0.86 4.56 -12.24
N ALA A 115 0.04 4.02 -11.44
CA ALA A 115 -0.27 3.00 -10.45
C ALA A 115 0.48 3.25 -9.15
N TYR A 116 -0.23 3.09 -8.04
CA TYR A 116 0.32 3.05 -6.69
C TYR A 116 0.44 1.59 -6.25
N ALA A 117 1.63 1.15 -5.90
CA ALA A 117 1.90 -0.19 -5.40
C ALA A 117 2.41 -0.13 -3.96
N VAL A 118 1.96 -1.08 -3.14
CA VAL A 118 2.58 -1.36 -1.83
C VAL A 118 3.30 -2.69 -1.95
N TYR A 119 4.50 -2.75 -1.38
CA TYR A 119 5.38 -3.90 -1.32
C TYR A 119 5.62 -4.30 0.13
N SER A 120 5.88 -5.58 0.37
CA SER A 120 6.34 -6.06 1.66
C SER A 120 7.27 -7.26 1.49
N ASP A 121 8.34 -7.27 2.28
CA ASP A 121 9.24 -8.42 2.44
C ASP A 121 8.96 -9.20 3.74
N GLY A 122 7.84 -8.89 4.41
CA GLY A 122 7.46 -9.43 5.72
C GLY A 122 8.09 -8.69 6.92
N SER A 123 9.17 -7.94 6.72
CA SER A 123 9.86 -7.16 7.76
C SER A 123 9.62 -5.65 7.64
N ALA A 124 9.46 -5.19 6.41
CA ALA A 124 9.21 -3.80 6.08
C ALA A 124 8.08 -3.71 5.05
N ARG A 125 7.51 -2.51 4.96
CA ARG A 125 6.67 -2.10 3.85
C ARG A 125 7.28 -0.89 3.17
N THR A 126 7.21 -0.90 1.86
CA THR A 126 7.55 0.24 1.02
C THR A 126 6.39 0.48 0.07
N ASP A 127 6.23 1.72 -0.34
CA ASP A 127 5.24 2.06 -1.34
C ASP A 127 5.87 2.86 -2.48
N CYS A 128 5.24 2.78 -3.65
CA CYS A 128 5.72 3.34 -4.89
C CYS A 128 4.56 3.85 -5.71
N LEU A 129 4.63 5.10 -6.17
CA LEU A 129 3.71 5.63 -7.16
C LEU A 129 4.50 6.03 -8.40
N ALA A 130 4.09 5.50 -9.55
CA ALA A 130 4.74 5.75 -10.84
C ALA A 130 3.73 5.77 -12.00
N THR A 131 4.10 6.45 -13.08
CA THR A 131 3.47 6.24 -14.40
C THR A 131 3.93 4.90 -14.96
N ILE A 132 3.00 4.11 -15.50
CA ILE A 132 3.32 2.82 -16.10
C ILE A 132 4.08 3.08 -17.42
N PRO A 133 5.32 2.56 -17.57
CA PRO A 133 6.10 2.74 -18.78
C PRO A 133 5.35 2.34 -20.06
N GLY A 134 5.37 3.23 -21.06
CA GLY A 134 4.71 3.02 -22.36
C GLY A 134 3.22 3.40 -22.41
N LEU A 135 2.65 3.94 -21.33
CA LEU A 135 1.23 4.37 -21.31
C LEU A 135 1.00 5.89 -21.29
N SER A 136 2.02 6.76 -21.30
CA SER A 136 1.78 8.19 -21.00
C SER A 136 1.33 9.04 -22.19
N PRO A 137 0.29 9.87 -21.99
CA PRO A 137 0.41 11.26 -22.42
C PRO A 137 -0.02 12.22 -21.30
N ASP A 138 0.00 11.80 -20.03
CA ASP A 138 -0.29 12.67 -18.90
C ASP A 138 0.78 13.78 -18.85
N LYS A 139 0.45 14.92 -19.45
CA LYS A 139 1.41 15.96 -19.83
C LYS A 139 2.04 16.54 -18.59
N GLY A 140 3.37 16.63 -18.62
CA GLY A 140 4.16 17.26 -17.57
C GLY A 140 4.79 16.25 -16.64
N LEU A 141 4.31 15.01 -16.54
CA LEU A 141 5.05 13.98 -15.82
C LEU A 141 6.19 13.45 -16.70
N ALA A 142 7.39 13.28 -16.13
CA ALA A 142 8.44 12.54 -16.83
C ALA A 142 7.95 11.10 -17.08
N ASP A 143 8.44 10.45 -18.14
CA ASP A 143 8.09 9.05 -18.48
C ASP A 143 8.26 8.10 -17.28
N THR A 144 9.13 8.47 -16.34
CA THR A 144 9.24 7.87 -15.02
C THR A 144 9.36 8.98 -13.97
N TRP A 145 8.27 9.31 -13.29
CA TRP A 145 8.38 9.95 -11.97
C TRP A 145 8.11 8.89 -10.91
N LEU A 146 8.79 9.05 -9.78
CA LEU A 146 8.85 8.03 -8.75
C LEU A 146 8.88 8.70 -7.39
N THR A 147 8.14 8.14 -6.47
CA THR A 147 8.15 8.56 -5.07
C THR A 147 8.05 7.35 -4.18
N TYR A 148 8.84 7.38 -3.12
CA TYR A 148 8.94 6.30 -2.15
C TYR A 148 8.49 6.79 -0.77
N GLY A 149 7.79 5.92 -0.06
CA GLY A 149 7.61 5.93 1.38
C GLY A 149 8.32 4.73 2.00
N SER A 150 9.09 4.99 3.07
CA SER A 150 9.66 3.95 3.92
C SER A 150 8.82 3.84 5.19
N LEU A 151 8.11 2.73 5.37
CA LEU A 151 7.20 2.53 6.51
C LEU A 151 7.91 1.92 7.72
N ARG A 152 9.19 2.23 7.91
CA ARG A 152 10.02 1.62 8.97
C ARG A 152 9.61 2.02 10.38
N THR A 153 8.86 3.12 10.56
CA THR A 153 8.60 3.71 11.88
C THR A 153 7.12 3.85 12.24
N VAL A 154 6.21 3.89 11.26
CA VAL A 154 4.77 4.17 11.49
C VAL A 154 3.93 2.90 11.33
N ALA A 155 4.15 1.94 12.22
CA ALA A 155 3.20 0.89 12.62
C ALA A 155 3.18 -0.45 11.82
N ILE A 156 3.67 -1.49 12.50
CA ILE A 156 3.19 -2.88 12.36
C ILE A 156 1.85 -3.04 13.12
N THR A 157 1.25 -1.95 13.60
CA THR A 157 0.04 -1.98 14.43
C THR A 157 -1.06 -2.73 13.71
N GLU A 158 -1.41 -3.89 14.28
CA GLU A 158 -2.53 -4.68 13.81
C GLU A 158 -3.83 -3.92 14.14
N PRO A 159 -4.76 -3.82 13.18
CA PRO A 159 -6.06 -3.25 13.46
C PRO A 159 -6.78 -4.10 14.52
N THR A 160 -7.47 -3.43 15.44
CA THR A 160 -8.20 -4.09 16.53
C THR A 160 -9.70 -3.87 16.37
N ARG A 161 -10.52 -4.52 17.21
CA ARG A 161 -11.97 -4.20 17.25
C ARG A 161 -12.24 -2.74 17.66
N ALA A 162 -11.41 -2.17 18.52
CA ALA A 162 -11.53 -0.78 18.97
C ALA A 162 -10.99 0.21 17.91
N HIS A 163 -10.02 -0.21 17.09
CA HIS A 163 -9.43 0.60 16.01
C HIS A 163 -9.36 -0.23 14.72
N PRO A 164 -10.51 -0.39 14.02
CA PRO A 164 -10.60 -1.29 12.88
C PRO A 164 -9.95 -0.74 11.61
N LEU A 165 -9.49 0.52 11.61
CA LEU A 165 -8.66 1.11 10.58
C LEU A 165 -7.36 1.61 11.20
N VAL A 166 -6.25 1.38 10.49
CA VAL A 166 -4.93 1.95 10.80
C VAL A 166 -4.34 2.50 9.51
N VAL A 167 -3.94 3.77 9.51
CA VAL A 167 -3.20 4.37 8.40
C VAL A 167 -1.71 4.20 8.66
N LEU A 168 -0.99 3.66 7.68
CA LEU A 168 0.43 3.35 7.78
C LEU A 168 1.29 4.39 7.05
N SER A 169 0.89 4.69 5.83
CA SER A 169 1.56 5.63 4.95
C SER A 169 0.57 6.70 4.56
N VAL A 170 0.97 7.96 4.71
CA VAL A 170 0.36 9.09 4.02
C VAL A 170 1.50 9.92 3.49
N LYS A 171 1.40 10.32 2.23
CA LYS A 171 2.27 11.38 1.73
C LYS A 171 1.44 12.41 0.99
N ALA A 172 1.62 13.65 1.40
CA ALA A 172 1.10 14.85 0.78
C ALA A 172 2.29 15.70 0.32
N PRO A 173 2.13 16.73 -0.53
CA PRO A 173 3.13 17.15 -1.51
C PRO A 173 4.49 17.59 -0.94
N GLU A 174 4.57 17.88 0.36
CA GLU A 174 5.81 18.08 1.11
C GLU A 174 6.71 16.83 1.02
N GLY A 175 7.61 16.81 0.03
CA GLY A 175 8.55 15.70 -0.21
C GLY A 175 8.24 14.83 -1.41
N ASN A 176 7.29 15.24 -2.27
CA ASN A 176 7.06 14.59 -3.55
C ASN A 176 7.95 15.21 -4.63
N SER A 177 8.70 14.37 -5.35
CA SER A 177 9.49 14.80 -6.51
C SER A 177 8.64 15.20 -7.72
N VAL A 178 7.31 15.10 -7.60
CA VAL A 178 6.35 15.48 -8.65
C VAL A 178 6.15 16.98 -8.64
N LYS A 179 7.13 17.70 -9.17
CA LYS A 179 7.07 19.17 -9.25
C LYS A 179 5.91 19.67 -10.13
N GLN A 180 5.38 18.83 -11.02
CA GLN A 180 4.40 19.25 -12.02
C GLN A 180 2.95 19.19 -11.54
N ALA A 181 2.62 18.35 -10.55
CA ALA A 181 1.29 18.27 -9.98
C ALA A 181 1.29 17.63 -8.57
N PRO A 182 0.57 18.22 -7.60
CA PRO A 182 0.45 17.64 -6.28
C PRO A 182 -0.35 16.34 -6.36
N VAL A 183 0.09 15.35 -5.58
CA VAL A 183 -0.55 14.05 -5.46
C VAL A 183 -0.49 13.63 -4.00
N THR A 184 -1.60 13.05 -3.54
CA THR A 184 -1.72 12.46 -2.21
C THR A 184 -1.94 10.98 -2.37
N TRP A 185 -1.33 10.18 -1.50
CA TRP A 185 -1.65 8.76 -1.38
C TRP A 185 -1.67 8.34 0.06
N VAL A 186 -2.39 7.24 0.28
CA VAL A 186 -2.54 6.60 1.58
C VAL A 186 -2.47 5.10 1.42
N SER A 187 -1.82 4.44 2.35
CA SER A 187 -1.99 3.01 2.58
C SER A 187 -2.17 2.70 4.05
N GLY A 188 -2.89 1.62 4.33
CA GLY A 188 -3.25 1.25 5.69
C GLY A 188 -3.68 -0.19 5.82
N ARG A 189 -4.12 -0.56 7.02
CA ARG A 189 -4.69 -1.87 7.33
C ARG A 189 -6.11 -1.72 7.84
N PHE A 190 -6.88 -2.78 7.69
CA PHE A 190 -8.24 -2.85 8.21
C PHE A 190 -8.52 -4.19 8.87
N ALA A 191 -9.35 -4.16 9.91
CA ALA A 191 -9.81 -5.37 10.60
C ALA A 191 -10.81 -6.14 9.73
N PRO A 192 -10.95 -7.48 9.89
CA PRO A 192 -11.90 -8.29 9.13
C PRO A 192 -13.37 -7.84 9.22
N ALA A 193 -13.73 -7.04 10.23
CA ALA A 193 -15.07 -6.48 10.37
C ALA A 193 -15.39 -5.36 9.37
N VAL A 194 -14.36 -4.76 8.76
CA VAL A 194 -14.51 -3.71 7.74
C VAL A 194 -14.82 -4.36 6.40
N ALA A 195 -16.04 -4.17 5.91
CA ALA A 195 -16.49 -4.66 4.61
C ALA A 195 -16.29 -3.64 3.48
N ARG A 196 -16.19 -2.35 3.80
CA ARG A 196 -16.03 -1.27 2.82
C ARG A 196 -15.17 -0.14 3.38
N ILE A 197 -14.31 0.42 2.54
CA ILE A 197 -13.52 1.62 2.85
C ILE A 197 -13.85 2.69 1.81
N THR A 198 -13.97 3.93 2.25
CA THR A 198 -14.08 5.11 1.37
C THR A 198 -13.15 6.20 1.86
N ILE A 199 -12.59 6.97 0.94
CA ILE A 199 -11.79 8.14 1.27
C ILE A 199 -12.52 9.36 0.73
N SER A 200 -12.94 10.26 1.62
CA SER A 200 -13.51 11.55 1.23
C SER A 200 -12.39 12.55 1.04
N THR A 201 -12.34 13.18 -0.12
CA THR A 201 -11.41 14.25 -0.47
C THR A 201 -12.20 15.51 -0.83
N SER A 202 -11.51 16.65 -0.99
CA SER A 202 -12.12 17.88 -1.50
C SER A 202 -12.72 17.73 -2.91
N ARG A 203 -12.30 16.68 -3.64
CA ARG A 203 -12.71 16.40 -5.03
C ARG A 203 -13.74 15.28 -5.15
N GLY A 204 -14.13 14.67 -4.03
CA GLY A 204 -15.16 13.63 -3.99
C GLY A 204 -14.73 12.38 -3.25
N ILE A 205 -15.35 11.25 -3.58
CA ILE A 205 -15.06 9.97 -2.93
C ILE A 205 -14.08 9.17 -3.78
N VAL A 206 -13.00 8.71 -3.14
CA VAL A 206 -12.05 7.74 -3.69
C VAL A 206 -12.31 6.37 -3.07
N ILE A 207 -12.44 5.36 -3.92
CA ILE A 207 -12.56 3.96 -3.48
C ILE A 207 -11.17 3.34 -3.53
N PRO A 208 -10.59 2.90 -2.40
CA PRO A 208 -9.26 2.30 -2.40
C PRO A 208 -9.29 0.90 -3.02
N SER A 209 -8.15 0.46 -3.54
CA SER A 209 -7.89 -0.96 -3.72
C SER A 209 -7.76 -1.62 -2.35
N VAL A 210 -8.28 -2.84 -2.21
CA VAL A 210 -8.18 -3.64 -0.97
C VAL A 210 -7.71 -5.05 -1.27
N HIS A 211 -6.77 -5.56 -0.48
CA HIS A 211 -6.28 -6.94 -0.56
C HIS A 211 -5.71 -7.38 0.80
N ASP A 212 -6.07 -8.58 1.28
CA ASP A 212 -5.51 -9.20 2.49
C ASP A 212 -5.38 -8.28 3.72
N GLY A 213 -6.46 -7.53 4.02
CA GLY A 213 -6.49 -6.62 5.17
C GLY A 213 -5.68 -5.34 4.99
N ILE A 214 -5.25 -5.03 3.77
CA ILE A 214 -4.50 -3.82 3.38
C ILE A 214 -5.33 -3.02 2.39
N PHE A 215 -5.32 -1.70 2.54
CA PHE A 215 -5.91 -0.78 1.58
C PHE A 215 -4.87 0.21 1.07
N ALA A 216 -5.05 0.65 -0.18
CA ALA A 216 -4.18 1.61 -0.84
C ALA A 216 -4.99 2.48 -1.79
N ALA A 217 -4.70 3.77 -1.83
CA ALA A 217 -5.30 4.70 -2.78
C ALA A 217 -4.40 5.90 -3.02
N TRP A 218 -4.61 6.56 -4.15
CA TRP A 218 -3.99 7.83 -4.47
C TRP A 218 -4.94 8.72 -5.27
N TRP A 219 -4.75 10.02 -5.14
CA TRP A 219 -5.52 11.01 -5.88
C TRP A 219 -4.68 12.27 -6.17
N PRO A 220 -4.97 12.96 -7.28
CA PRO A 220 -4.38 14.27 -7.54
C PRO A 220 -4.88 15.26 -6.49
N GLY A 221 -3.98 16.02 -5.90
CA GLY A 221 -4.30 16.96 -4.83
C GLY A 221 -3.23 17.02 -3.75
N SER A 222 -3.43 17.95 -2.83
CA SER A 222 -2.62 18.14 -1.62
C SER A 222 -3.51 18.22 -0.38
N ASP A 223 -4.71 17.68 -0.48
CA ASP A 223 -5.78 17.85 0.49
C ASP A 223 -5.80 16.75 1.55
N SER A 224 -4.64 16.13 1.82
CA SER A 224 -4.44 15.13 2.88
C SER A 224 -4.96 15.58 4.23
N ASP A 225 -4.81 16.87 4.54
CA ASP A 225 -5.16 17.46 5.83
C ASP A 225 -6.69 17.45 6.03
N THR A 226 -7.43 17.45 4.92
CA THR A 226 -8.89 17.41 4.90
C THR A 226 -9.45 16.06 4.46
N ALA A 227 -8.59 15.14 4.02
CA ALA A 227 -9.00 13.83 3.55
C ALA A 227 -9.37 12.93 4.74
N VAL A 228 -10.43 12.14 4.56
CA VAL A 228 -10.98 11.31 5.63
C VAL A 228 -11.19 9.89 5.14
N VAL A 229 -10.50 8.93 5.77
CA VAL A 229 -10.68 7.49 5.55
C VAL A 229 -11.81 6.99 6.45
N ARG A 230 -12.80 6.31 5.88
CA ARG A 230 -13.92 5.73 6.63
C ARG A 230 -14.05 4.24 6.35
N GLY A 231 -14.24 3.45 7.39
CA GLY A 231 -14.45 2.01 7.33
C GLY A 231 -15.87 1.67 7.77
N TYR A 232 -16.55 0.82 7.02
CA TYR A 232 -17.94 0.41 7.28
C TYR A 232 -18.05 -1.10 7.38
N ASP A 233 -19.02 -1.59 8.15
CA ASP A 233 -19.40 -3.01 8.14
C ASP A 233 -20.29 -3.37 6.94
N SER A 234 -20.68 -4.64 6.83
CA SER A 234 -21.51 -5.16 5.74
C SER A 234 -22.94 -4.60 5.71
N SER A 235 -23.42 -4.02 6.81
CA SER A 235 -24.70 -3.33 6.87
C SER A 235 -24.62 -1.86 6.44
N GLY A 236 -23.39 -1.36 6.20
CA GLY A 236 -23.13 0.05 5.88
C GLY A 236 -22.95 0.95 7.10
N ARG A 237 -22.93 0.39 8.31
CA ARG A 237 -22.69 1.16 9.54
C ARG A 237 -21.22 1.55 9.63
N LEU A 238 -20.96 2.81 9.99
CA LEU A 238 -19.62 3.35 10.22
C LEU A 238 -18.96 2.65 11.41
N LEU A 239 -17.76 2.13 11.21
CA LEU A 239 -16.94 1.48 12.23
C LEU A 239 -15.80 2.37 12.72
N SER A 240 -15.17 3.11 11.82
CA SER A 240 -14.05 3.98 12.17
C SER A 240 -13.84 5.06 11.12
N THR A 241 -13.31 6.17 11.59
CA THR A 241 -12.87 7.31 10.80
C THR A 241 -11.40 7.56 11.13
N VAL A 242 -10.58 7.78 10.11
CA VAL A 242 -9.22 8.30 10.25
C VAL A 242 -9.14 9.61 9.48
N ASP A 243 -8.83 10.70 10.17
CA ASP A 243 -8.65 12.03 9.60
C ASP A 243 -7.29 12.62 10.04
N GLU A 244 -7.03 13.87 9.65
CA GLU A 244 -5.74 14.53 9.92
C GLU A 244 -4.57 13.69 9.39
N LEU A 245 -4.66 13.27 8.12
CA LEU A 245 -3.73 12.29 7.54
C LEU A 245 -2.28 12.80 7.45
N ASN A 246 -2.07 14.12 7.48
CA ASN A 246 -0.76 14.74 7.45
C ASN A 246 -0.56 15.61 8.70
N CYS A 247 0.38 15.20 9.56
CA CYS A 247 0.75 15.95 10.78
C CYS A 247 1.98 16.85 10.62
N GLY A 248 2.25 17.34 9.40
CA GLY A 248 3.22 18.43 9.19
C GLY A 248 4.65 18.10 9.64
N GLY A 249 5.08 16.84 9.52
CA GLY A 249 6.42 16.38 9.91
C GLY A 249 6.62 16.07 11.39
N ALA A 250 5.64 16.34 12.25
CA ALA A 250 5.63 15.78 13.60
C ALA A 250 5.37 14.27 13.49
N GLN A 251 6.09 13.44 14.28
CA GLN A 251 5.86 11.99 14.38
C GLN A 251 4.53 11.66 15.09
N LEU A 252 3.47 12.39 14.77
CA LEU A 252 2.14 12.18 15.32
C LEU A 252 1.37 11.22 14.42
N ALA A 253 0.65 10.31 15.04
CA ALA A 253 -0.23 9.39 14.34
C ALA A 253 -1.51 10.13 13.89
N PRO A 254 -2.06 9.81 12.71
CA PRO A 254 -3.37 10.30 12.29
C PRO A 254 -4.42 10.07 13.37
N ARG A 255 -5.41 10.96 13.44
CA ARG A 255 -6.48 10.85 14.44
C ARG A 255 -7.45 9.75 14.03
N ILE A 256 -7.65 8.79 14.94
CA ILE A 256 -8.57 7.67 14.79
C ILE A 256 -9.78 7.91 15.69
N GLN A 257 -10.97 7.91 15.09
CA GLN A 257 -12.24 7.99 15.78
C GLN A 257 -13.02 6.69 15.57
N THR A 258 -13.50 6.11 16.67
CA THR A 258 -14.35 4.92 16.65
C THR A 258 -15.63 5.24 17.42
N PRO A 259 -16.83 4.98 16.88
CA PRO A 259 -18.07 5.21 17.60
C PRO A 259 -18.06 4.57 19.00
N GLY A 260 -18.42 5.35 20.02
CA GLY A 260 -18.44 4.92 21.42
C GLY A 260 -17.07 4.90 22.11
N HIS A 261 -16.00 5.40 21.49
CA HIS A 261 -14.66 5.48 22.08
C HIS A 261 -14.09 6.90 21.98
N ALA A 262 -13.18 7.25 22.88
CA ALA A 262 -12.44 8.51 22.77
C ALA A 262 -11.53 8.48 21.52
N PRO A 263 -11.34 9.60 20.81
CA PRO A 263 -10.36 9.70 19.73
C PRO A 263 -8.95 9.37 20.22
N VAL A 264 -8.15 8.73 19.35
CA VAL A 264 -6.74 8.41 19.61
C VAL A 264 -5.87 9.04 18.51
N GLY A 265 -4.72 9.60 18.87
CA GLY A 265 -3.83 10.29 17.94
C GLY A 265 -4.29 11.72 17.64
N GLY A 266 -3.82 12.26 16.51
CA GLY A 266 -4.13 13.60 16.03
C GLY A 266 -2.94 14.54 16.02
N CYS A 267 -3.01 15.50 15.09
CA CYS A 267 -2.00 16.53 14.91
C CYS A 267 -2.37 17.69 15.84
N ALA A 268 -1.65 17.81 16.96
CA ALA A 268 -1.88 18.88 17.95
C ALA A 268 -1.25 20.21 17.51
#